data_AF-A0A834WY64-F1
#
_entry.id   AF-A0A834WY64-F1
#
_cell.length_a   1.000
_cell.length_b   1.000
_cell.length_c   1.000
_cell.angle_alpha   90.00
_cell.angle_beta   90.00
_cell.angle_gamma   90.00
#
_symmetry.space_group_name_H-M   'P 1'
#
loop_
_entity.id
_entity.type
_entity.pdbx_description
1 polymer ?
#
loop_
_entity_poly.entity_id
_entity_poly.type
_entity_poly.pdbx_seq_one_letter_code
_entity_poly.pdbx_strand_id
1 'polypeptide(L)'
;MFNRWGKSAVENVWNISGELCSGNAIDDTTQTEAYNPFIKCVCTNGTCHITALRVYALDIVGDIPEELWTLTHLTNLYACLISPSSIFQTRNLGQNYLTGTLPPAIGNLTDMQYLSLGINSLSGELPKELGNLTELLILGLGTNNFSGSLPSELGNLLKLEQLYLDSSGFSGQIPPTFANLKNLVTVWASDMNLTGQIPDFIGNWSKLTTLRFQGNSFEGPIPSSFSNLTSLTELRISEISNGSSSLAFVRNMKSLTVLVLRNNNISDSIPSNIGEFQNLTQLDLSFNNITGQIPETLFNLSSLQYLFLGDNKLNGTIPTQIGSTLRNM
;
A
#
# COMPACT_ATOMS: atom_id res chain seq x y z
N MET A 1 23.03 -8.92 16.75
CA MET A 1 22.16 -7.94 16.07
C MET A 1 21.40 -7.04 17.04
N PHE A 2 20.44 -7.53 17.85
CA PHE A 2 19.60 -6.65 18.70
C PHE A 2 20.35 -5.83 19.75
N ASN A 3 21.46 -6.32 20.28
CA ASN A 3 22.33 -5.54 21.18
C ASN A 3 22.86 -4.24 20.53
N ARG A 4 23.05 -4.21 19.19
CA ARG A 4 23.44 -2.97 18.48
C ARG A 4 22.36 -1.90 18.54
N TRP A 5 21.11 -2.31 18.71
CA TRP A 5 19.96 -1.44 18.93
C TRP A 5 19.61 -1.23 20.42
N GLY A 6 20.49 -1.66 21.33
CA GLY A 6 20.25 -1.59 22.77
C GLY A 6 19.04 -2.39 23.24
N LYS A 7 18.59 -3.37 22.44
CA LYS A 7 17.47 -4.25 22.79
C LYS A 7 18.00 -5.62 23.18
N SER A 8 17.64 -6.04 24.39
CA SER A 8 17.85 -7.39 24.87
C SER A 8 16.54 -8.15 24.89
N ALA A 9 16.67 -9.47 24.77
CA ALA A 9 15.64 -10.42 25.11
C ALA A 9 15.13 -10.19 26.54
N VAL A 10 13.82 -10.27 26.77
CA VAL A 10 13.26 -10.15 28.13
C VAL A 10 13.66 -11.40 28.93
N GLU A 11 14.39 -11.22 30.03
CA GLU A 11 15.12 -12.26 30.79
C GLU A 11 14.27 -13.41 31.39
N ASN A 12 12.94 -13.36 31.28
CA ASN A 12 12.03 -14.42 31.74
C ASN A 12 11.11 -14.98 30.63
N VAL A 13 11.31 -14.49 29.40
CA VAL A 13 10.49 -14.82 28.23
C VAL A 13 11.33 -15.52 27.17
N TRP A 14 12.65 -15.31 27.19
CA TRP A 14 13.63 -15.87 26.28
C TRP A 14 14.58 -16.81 27.04
N ASN A 15 14.75 -18.04 26.57
CA ASN A 15 15.84 -18.90 27.05
C ASN A 15 17.16 -18.48 26.37
N ILE A 16 17.92 -17.63 27.05
CA ILE A 16 19.15 -17.01 26.56
C ILE A 16 20.38 -17.90 26.73
N SER A 17 20.29 -19.21 26.43
CA SER A 17 21.38 -20.17 26.65
C SER A 17 22.66 -19.94 25.81
N GLY A 18 22.74 -18.83 25.07
CA GLY A 18 23.88 -18.45 24.23
C GLY A 18 23.74 -18.88 22.77
N GLU A 19 22.82 -19.82 22.47
CA GLU A 19 22.48 -20.19 21.09
C GLU A 19 21.30 -19.32 20.59
N LEU A 20 21.48 -18.66 19.45
CA LEU A 20 20.47 -17.75 18.86
C LEU A 20 19.09 -18.40 18.63
N CYS A 21 19.03 -19.74 18.60
CA CYS A 21 17.83 -20.54 18.37
C CYS A 21 17.41 -21.44 19.57
N SER A 22 17.97 -21.23 20.77
CA SER A 22 17.59 -22.02 21.98
C SER A 22 16.43 -21.42 22.80
N GLY A 23 15.99 -20.21 22.46
CA GLY A 23 14.76 -19.62 23.00
C GLY A 23 13.54 -20.44 22.57
N ASN A 24 12.43 -20.42 23.34
CA ASN A 24 11.21 -21.12 22.96
C ASN A 24 10.85 -20.80 21.49
N ALA A 25 11.10 -21.76 20.61
CA ALA A 25 10.65 -21.75 19.24
C ALA A 25 9.13 -21.74 19.31
N ILE A 26 8.56 -20.57 19.07
CA ILE A 26 7.13 -20.38 19.11
C ILE A 26 6.53 -21.15 17.92
N ASP A 27 5.92 -22.31 18.21
CA ASP A 27 5.22 -23.15 17.23
C ASP A 27 4.04 -22.36 16.62
N ASP A 28 3.55 -22.81 15.48
CA ASP A 28 2.57 -22.16 14.58
C ASP A 28 1.22 -21.80 15.24
N THR A 29 1.03 -22.18 16.50
CA THR A 29 -0.20 -21.99 17.28
C THR A 29 -0.15 -20.83 18.28
N THR A 30 1.01 -20.20 18.49
CA THR A 30 1.19 -19.25 19.59
C THR A 30 0.99 -17.80 19.13
N GLN A 31 0.22 -17.03 19.89
CA GLN A 31 -0.06 -15.62 19.60
C GLN A 31 1.25 -14.79 19.68
N THR A 32 1.77 -14.39 18.53
CA THR A 32 3.06 -13.70 18.34
C THR A 32 3.04 -12.21 18.72
N GLU A 33 1.90 -11.68 19.17
CA GLU A 33 1.78 -10.27 19.55
C GLU A 33 2.42 -9.93 20.90
N ALA A 34 2.54 -10.90 21.81
CA ALA A 34 3.13 -10.70 23.14
C ALA A 34 4.67 -10.59 23.11
N TYR A 35 5.32 -10.85 21.98
CA TYR A 35 6.77 -10.95 21.86
C TYR A 35 7.30 -9.88 20.91
N ASN A 36 7.99 -8.87 21.47
CA ASN A 36 8.61 -7.80 20.71
C ASN A 36 9.79 -7.19 21.53
N PRO A 37 11.05 -7.36 21.12
CA PRO A 37 11.49 -8.00 19.88
C PRO A 37 11.22 -9.52 19.88
N PHE A 38 11.33 -10.16 18.71
CA PHE A 38 11.06 -11.58 18.50
C PHE A 38 11.95 -12.17 17.39
N ILE A 39 12.33 -13.44 17.54
CA ILE A 39 13.02 -14.25 16.54
C ILE A 39 12.34 -15.64 16.50
N LYS A 40 12.07 -16.16 15.30
CA LYS A 40 11.68 -17.55 15.06
C LYS A 40 12.82 -18.28 14.34
N CYS A 41 13.13 -19.48 14.80
CA CYS A 41 14.00 -20.39 14.06
C CYS A 41 13.24 -21.64 13.61
N VAL A 42 13.68 -22.23 12.50
CA VAL A 42 13.29 -23.57 12.05
C VAL A 42 14.54 -24.42 11.96
N CYS A 43 14.51 -25.60 12.59
CA CYS A 43 15.64 -26.52 12.65
C CYS A 43 15.39 -27.76 11.80
N THR A 44 16.33 -28.09 10.92
CA THR A 44 16.31 -29.29 10.07
C THR A 44 17.65 -30.01 10.21
N ASN A 45 17.60 -31.30 10.58
CA ASN A 45 18.79 -32.16 10.72
C ASN A 45 19.93 -31.58 11.59
N GLY A 46 19.58 -30.86 12.67
CA GLY A 46 20.55 -30.29 13.61
C GLY A 46 21.06 -28.89 13.25
N THR A 47 20.70 -28.34 12.08
CA THR A 47 20.98 -26.94 11.74
C THR A 47 19.72 -26.12 11.92
N CYS A 48 19.82 -24.99 12.63
CA CYS A 48 18.72 -24.05 12.84
C CYS A 48 18.94 -22.76 12.04
N HIS A 49 17.90 -22.30 11.36
CA HIS A 49 17.90 -21.05 10.60
C HIS A 49 16.88 -20.08 11.17
N ILE A 50 17.24 -18.80 11.27
CA ILE A 50 16.30 -17.73 11.61
C ILE A 50 15.37 -17.51 10.40
N THR A 51 14.08 -17.74 10.58
CA THR A 51 13.07 -17.63 9.51
C THR A 51 12.13 -16.46 9.70
N ALA A 52 12.02 -15.92 10.91
CA ALA A 52 11.30 -14.67 11.15
C ALA A 52 11.97 -13.85 12.25
N LEU A 53 11.83 -12.54 12.17
CA LEU A 53 12.14 -11.63 13.25
C LEU A 53 11.16 -10.47 13.27
N ARG A 54 10.96 -9.92 14.46
CA ARG A 54 10.11 -8.75 14.66
C ARG A 54 10.75 -7.80 15.65
N VAL A 55 10.76 -6.54 15.26
CA VAL A 55 11.40 -5.44 15.94
C VAL A 55 10.60 -4.17 15.60
N TYR A 56 9.33 -4.15 15.98
CA TYR A 56 8.34 -3.17 15.50
C TYR A 56 7.97 -2.19 16.62
N ALA A 57 7.90 -0.88 16.38
CA ALA A 57 7.47 0.06 17.43
C ALA A 57 8.30 -0.05 18.73
N LEU A 58 9.63 -0.14 18.60
CA LEU A 58 10.57 -0.25 19.72
C LEU A 58 11.46 0.98 19.88
N ASP A 59 11.16 2.06 19.16
CA ASP A 59 11.95 3.30 19.16
C ASP A 59 13.43 3.06 18.84
N ILE A 60 13.72 2.11 17.94
CA ILE A 60 15.08 1.81 17.54
C ILE A 60 15.65 2.94 16.70
N VAL A 61 16.85 3.39 17.06
CA VAL A 61 17.58 4.46 16.37
C VAL A 61 18.83 3.90 15.72
N GLY A 62 19.12 4.37 14.51
CA GLY A 62 20.35 4.06 13.78
C GLY A 62 20.13 3.15 12.57
N ASP A 63 21.21 2.69 11.97
CA ASP A 63 21.14 1.95 10.71
C ASP A 63 20.70 0.49 10.91
N ILE A 64 20.24 -0.12 9.82
CA ILE A 64 19.96 -1.56 9.76
C ILE A 64 21.31 -2.32 9.73
N PRO A 65 21.60 -3.21 10.72
CA PRO A 65 22.85 -3.95 10.77
C PRO A 65 23.04 -4.86 9.56
N GLU A 66 24.26 -4.89 8.99
CA GLU A 66 24.58 -5.69 7.81
C GLU A 66 24.34 -7.19 8.00
N GLU A 67 24.45 -7.66 9.24
CA GLU A 67 24.20 -9.05 9.62
C GLU A 67 22.77 -9.48 9.30
N LEU A 68 21.80 -8.55 9.26
CA LEU A 68 20.42 -8.84 8.85
C LEU A 68 20.38 -9.43 7.43
N TRP A 69 21.19 -8.88 6.52
CA TRP A 69 21.21 -9.27 5.11
C TRP A 69 21.87 -10.63 4.87
N THR A 70 22.48 -11.23 5.91
CA THR A 70 23.04 -12.59 5.86
C THR A 70 22.03 -13.67 6.26
N LEU A 71 20.84 -13.29 6.73
CA LEU A 71 19.78 -14.21 7.13
C LEU A 71 18.97 -14.68 5.91
N THR A 72 19.59 -15.47 5.03
CA THR A 72 19.02 -15.83 3.71
C THR A 72 17.71 -16.62 3.77
N HIS A 73 17.43 -17.28 4.90
CA HIS A 73 16.19 -18.04 5.15
C HIS A 73 15.06 -17.21 5.79
N LEU A 74 15.26 -15.90 5.90
CA LEU A 74 14.30 -15.00 6.51
C LEU A 74 13.10 -14.82 5.57
N THR A 75 11.98 -15.47 5.91
CA THR A 75 10.70 -15.29 5.23
C THR A 75 9.88 -14.15 5.84
N ASN A 76 10.12 -13.90 7.14
CA ASN A 76 9.31 -13.09 8.05
C ASN A 76 7.83 -13.45 7.96
N LEU A 77 7.47 -14.50 8.69
CA LEU A 77 6.11 -15.00 8.70
C LEU A 77 5.11 -13.90 9.04
N TYR A 78 4.10 -13.80 8.19
CA TYR A 78 2.92 -12.99 8.43
C TYR A 78 2.26 -13.42 9.74
N ALA A 79 2.26 -12.52 10.71
CA ALA A 79 1.57 -12.72 11.98
C ALA A 79 0.28 -11.90 11.98
N CYS A 80 -0.82 -12.43 11.43
CA CYS A 80 -2.16 -11.97 11.82
C CYS A 80 -3.28 -12.96 11.43
N LEU A 81 -3.93 -13.59 12.39
CA LEU A 81 -5.25 -14.21 12.18
C LEU A 81 -6.37 -13.32 12.72
N ILE A 82 -6.32 -11.99 12.53
CA ILE A 82 -7.46 -11.15 12.92
C ILE A 82 -7.66 -9.97 11.95
N SER A 83 -8.67 -10.13 11.11
CA SER A 83 -9.36 -9.12 10.29
C SER A 83 -8.66 -8.62 9.01
N PRO A 84 -9.30 -8.79 7.83
CA PRO A 84 -8.89 -8.20 6.55
C PRO A 84 -8.83 -6.66 6.52
N SER A 85 -9.26 -5.99 7.60
CA SER A 85 -9.36 -4.53 7.69
C SER A 85 -8.17 -3.84 8.38
N SER A 86 -7.20 -4.60 8.91
CA SER A 86 -5.99 -3.99 9.47
C SER A 86 -4.97 -3.73 8.36
N ILE A 87 -4.60 -2.47 8.17
CA ILE A 87 -3.81 -1.99 7.04
C ILE A 87 -2.29 -2.25 7.19
N PHE A 88 -1.84 -2.58 8.41
CA PHE A 88 -0.44 -2.80 8.74
C PHE A 88 -0.23 -4.22 9.27
N GLN A 89 -0.30 -5.20 8.36
CA GLN A 89 -0.25 -6.61 8.74
C GLN A 89 1.19 -7.14 8.90
N THR A 90 2.16 -6.57 8.17
CA THR A 90 3.57 -6.95 8.29
C THR A 90 4.29 -6.05 9.29
N ARG A 91 4.58 -6.56 10.48
CA ARG A 91 5.20 -5.83 11.61
C ARG A 91 6.63 -6.30 11.88
N ASN A 92 7.50 -6.24 10.87
CA ASN A 92 8.89 -6.69 11.01
C ASN A 92 9.77 -5.58 11.60
N LEU A 93 10.22 -4.63 10.78
CA LEU A 93 11.12 -3.53 11.17
C LEU A 93 10.43 -2.15 11.14
N GLY A 94 9.13 -2.13 10.86
CA GLY A 94 8.37 -0.88 10.73
C GLY A 94 8.15 -0.15 12.07
N GLN A 95 7.80 1.13 11.98
CA GLN A 95 7.53 2.01 13.11
C GLN A 95 8.73 2.11 14.06
N ASN A 96 9.89 2.55 13.56
CA ASN A 96 11.06 2.88 14.38
C ASN A 96 11.68 4.20 13.87
N TYR A 97 12.89 4.50 14.32
CA TYR A 97 13.71 5.63 13.86
C TYR A 97 14.95 5.11 13.11
N LEU A 98 14.78 4.04 12.31
CA LEU A 98 15.88 3.48 11.53
C LEU A 98 16.32 4.47 10.45
N THR A 99 17.63 4.60 10.25
CA THR A 99 18.28 5.52 9.32
C THR A 99 19.15 4.80 8.29
N GLY A 100 19.82 5.57 7.43
CA GLY A 100 20.75 5.04 6.43
C GLY A 100 20.06 4.67 5.13
N THR A 101 20.81 3.98 4.26
CA THR A 101 20.34 3.51 2.95
C THR A 101 20.09 2.00 2.96
N LEU A 102 19.32 1.51 2.00
CA LEU A 102 19.18 0.07 1.78
C LEU A 102 20.34 -0.43 0.90
N PRO A 103 21.19 -1.36 1.40
CA PRO A 103 22.31 -1.85 0.62
C PRO A 103 21.86 -2.89 -0.42
N PRO A 104 22.62 -3.09 -1.51
CA PRO A 104 22.40 -4.18 -2.47
C PRO A 104 22.28 -5.57 -1.85
N ALA A 105 22.91 -5.78 -0.69
CA ALA A 105 22.85 -7.04 0.07
C ALA A 105 21.42 -7.47 0.46
N ILE A 106 20.43 -6.56 0.44
CA ILE A 106 19.02 -6.91 0.60
C ILE A 106 18.58 -8.01 -0.38
N GLY A 107 19.17 -8.05 -1.58
CA GLY A 107 18.92 -9.06 -2.60
C GLY A 107 19.31 -10.49 -2.20
N ASN A 108 20.01 -10.68 -1.09
CA ASN A 108 20.35 -12.00 -0.55
C ASN A 108 19.17 -12.67 0.18
N LEU A 109 18.13 -11.92 0.54
CA LEU A 109 16.97 -12.42 1.28
C LEU A 109 15.95 -13.10 0.35
N THR A 110 16.40 -14.07 -0.45
CA THR A 110 15.61 -14.66 -1.54
C THR A 110 14.35 -15.39 -1.07
N ASP A 111 14.33 -15.86 0.17
CA ASP A 111 13.18 -16.55 0.78
C ASP A 111 12.15 -15.56 1.37
N MET A 112 12.43 -14.25 1.34
CA MET A 112 11.58 -13.22 1.93
C MET A 112 10.20 -13.18 1.28
N GLN A 113 9.16 -13.29 2.11
CA GLN A 113 7.76 -13.21 1.69
C GLN A 113 7.11 -11.91 2.14
N TYR A 114 7.46 -11.41 3.32
CA TYR A 114 6.85 -10.21 3.89
C TYR A 114 7.95 -9.27 4.36
N LEU A 115 8.13 -8.14 3.66
CA LEU A 115 9.12 -7.14 4.02
C LEU A 115 8.42 -5.81 4.33
N SER A 116 8.53 -5.36 5.58
CA SER A 116 8.04 -4.04 6.00
C SER A 116 9.13 -3.26 6.72
N LEU A 117 9.47 -2.13 6.13
CA LEU A 117 10.42 -1.12 6.60
C LEU A 117 9.73 0.24 6.78
N GLY A 118 8.39 0.29 6.68
CA GLY A 118 7.64 1.54 6.71
C GLY A 118 7.65 2.25 8.06
N ILE A 119 7.39 3.55 8.07
CA ILE A 119 7.40 4.42 9.26
C ILE A 119 8.79 4.38 9.91
N ASN A 120 9.79 4.86 9.17
CA ASN A 120 11.18 5.00 9.60
C ASN A 120 11.77 6.30 9.00
N SER A 121 13.09 6.47 9.08
CA SER A 121 13.84 7.57 8.46
C SER A 121 14.88 7.05 7.46
N LEU A 122 14.58 5.93 6.79
CA LEU A 122 15.44 5.37 5.74
C LEU A 122 15.48 6.32 4.54
N SER A 123 16.60 6.34 3.84
CA SER A 123 16.87 7.31 2.78
C SER A 123 17.67 6.74 1.61
N GLY A 124 17.94 7.57 0.61
CA GLY A 124 18.65 7.17 -0.61
C GLY A 124 17.75 6.44 -1.61
N GLU A 125 18.37 5.93 -2.67
CA GLU A 125 17.67 5.19 -3.72
C GLU A 125 17.40 3.74 -3.32
N LEU A 126 16.37 3.12 -3.92
CA LEU A 126 16.15 1.69 -3.76
C LEU A 126 17.16 0.90 -4.57
N PRO A 127 17.83 -0.11 -3.97
CA PRO A 127 18.71 -1.00 -4.72
C PRO A 127 17.90 -1.86 -5.68
N LYS A 128 18.37 -2.00 -6.92
CA LYS A 128 17.76 -2.86 -7.95
C LYS A 128 17.69 -4.32 -7.53
N GLU A 129 18.61 -4.74 -6.65
CA GLU A 129 18.70 -6.08 -6.08
C GLU A 129 17.45 -6.45 -5.25
N LEU A 130 16.62 -5.46 -4.86
CA LEU A 130 15.31 -5.73 -4.28
C LEU A 130 14.40 -6.55 -5.23
N GLY A 131 14.65 -6.48 -6.54
CA GLY A 131 14.00 -7.33 -7.54
C GLY A 131 14.38 -8.82 -7.48
N ASN A 132 15.37 -9.21 -6.66
CA ASN A 132 15.76 -10.62 -6.47
C ASN A 132 14.86 -11.37 -5.48
N LEU A 133 14.02 -10.67 -4.71
CA LEU A 133 13.14 -11.26 -3.70
C LEU A 133 11.87 -11.83 -4.37
N THR A 134 12.03 -12.79 -5.27
CA THR A 134 10.93 -13.28 -6.13
C THR A 134 9.80 -13.99 -5.36
N GLU A 135 10.03 -14.33 -4.09
CA GLU A 135 9.04 -14.90 -3.18
C GLU A 135 8.16 -13.84 -2.47
N LEU A 136 8.44 -12.55 -2.69
CA LEU A 136 7.80 -11.46 -1.95
C LEU A 136 6.30 -11.33 -2.28
N LEU A 137 5.49 -11.35 -1.24
CA LEU A 137 4.03 -11.16 -1.26
C LEU A 137 3.65 -9.75 -0.81
N ILE A 138 4.35 -9.20 0.18
CA ILE A 138 4.10 -7.86 0.72
C ILE A 138 5.41 -7.06 0.78
N LEU A 139 5.40 -5.86 0.19
CA LEU A 139 6.46 -4.87 0.29
C LEU A 139 5.92 -3.56 0.89
N GLY A 140 6.39 -3.21 2.08
CA GLY A 140 6.06 -1.97 2.77
C GLY A 140 7.27 -1.08 2.99
N LEU A 141 7.28 0.08 2.32
CA LEU A 141 8.32 1.10 2.38
C LEU A 141 7.77 2.49 2.73
N GLY A 142 6.46 2.62 2.91
CA GLY A 142 5.74 3.87 3.19
C GLY A 142 6.28 4.66 4.38
N THR A 143 6.14 5.99 4.38
CA THR A 143 6.58 6.89 5.46
C THR A 143 8.08 6.73 5.76
N ASN A 144 8.89 7.08 4.76
CA ASN A 144 10.36 7.13 4.82
C ASN A 144 10.86 8.36 4.04
N ASN A 145 12.18 8.53 3.92
CA ASN A 145 12.81 9.63 3.20
C ASN A 145 13.66 9.13 2.02
N PHE A 146 13.14 8.15 1.26
CA PHE A 146 13.80 7.65 0.06
C PHE A 146 13.83 8.71 -1.04
N SER A 147 14.62 8.46 -2.07
CA SER A 147 14.80 9.35 -3.22
C SER A 147 14.94 8.56 -4.53
N GLY A 148 14.97 9.27 -5.65
CA GLY A 148 15.15 8.66 -6.96
C GLY A 148 13.91 7.93 -7.47
N SER A 149 14.07 7.17 -8.54
CA SER A 149 12.97 6.44 -9.21
C SER A 149 12.78 5.04 -8.67
N LEU A 150 11.57 4.49 -8.82
CA LEU A 150 11.31 3.08 -8.58
C LEU A 150 12.15 2.21 -9.55
N PRO A 151 12.96 1.25 -9.07
CA PRO A 151 13.72 0.37 -9.94
C PRO A 151 12.82 -0.49 -10.83
N SER A 152 13.21 -0.65 -12.09
CA SER A 152 12.47 -1.50 -13.05
C SER A 152 12.40 -2.96 -12.63
N GLU A 153 13.40 -3.41 -11.87
CA GLU A 153 13.60 -4.76 -11.37
C GLU A 153 12.53 -5.16 -10.35
N LEU A 154 11.82 -4.21 -9.74
CA LEU A 154 10.63 -4.52 -8.93
C LEU A 154 9.53 -5.20 -9.77
N GLY A 155 9.54 -5.06 -11.10
CA GLY A 155 8.68 -5.82 -12.00
C GLY A 155 8.95 -7.34 -12.03
N ASN A 156 10.04 -7.82 -11.40
CA ASN A 156 10.35 -9.24 -11.26
C ASN A 156 9.60 -9.90 -10.09
N LEU A 157 8.95 -9.13 -9.22
CA LEU A 157 8.26 -9.61 -8.02
C LEU A 157 6.88 -10.18 -8.37
N LEU A 158 6.85 -11.25 -9.16
CA LEU A 158 5.62 -11.78 -9.78
C LEU A 158 4.57 -12.25 -8.76
N LYS A 159 4.98 -12.59 -7.53
CA LYS A 159 4.08 -12.99 -6.44
C LYS A 159 3.52 -11.82 -5.64
N LEU A 160 3.98 -10.59 -5.89
CA LEU A 160 3.62 -9.43 -5.07
C LEU A 160 2.12 -9.15 -5.12
N GLU A 161 1.52 -9.09 -3.93
CA GLU A 161 0.09 -8.86 -3.72
C GLU A 161 -0.17 -7.46 -3.14
N GLN A 162 0.74 -6.97 -2.29
CA GLN A 162 0.57 -5.69 -1.60
C GLN A 162 1.83 -4.85 -1.68
N LEU A 163 1.67 -3.60 -2.16
CA LEU A 163 2.74 -2.64 -2.32
C LEU A 163 2.37 -1.33 -1.62
N TYR A 164 3.13 -0.98 -0.58
CA TYR A 164 2.93 0.23 0.22
C TYR A 164 4.13 1.17 0.13
N LEU A 165 3.95 2.31 -0.49
CA LEU A 165 4.98 3.31 -0.80
C LEU A 165 4.57 4.73 -0.35
N ASP A 166 3.37 4.93 0.21
CA ASP A 166 2.86 6.27 0.55
C ASP A 166 3.88 7.12 1.34
N SER A 167 4.01 8.40 1.01
CA SER A 167 4.83 9.36 1.77
C SER A 167 6.30 8.95 1.92
N SER A 168 6.91 8.40 0.87
CA SER A 168 8.30 7.88 0.92
C SER A 168 9.32 8.63 0.06
N GLY A 169 8.94 9.73 -0.61
CA GLY A 169 9.89 10.56 -1.38
C GLY A 169 10.29 10.01 -2.76
N PHE A 170 9.73 8.87 -3.19
CA PHE A 170 9.96 8.33 -4.54
C PHE A 170 9.52 9.32 -5.63
N SER A 171 10.23 9.28 -6.76
CA SER A 171 10.04 10.22 -7.87
C SER A 171 10.08 9.54 -9.23
N GLY A 172 9.85 10.29 -10.30
CA GLY A 172 9.90 9.76 -11.67
C GLY A 172 8.69 8.91 -12.04
N GLN A 173 8.78 8.22 -13.17
CA GLN A 173 7.65 7.48 -13.76
C GLN A 173 7.47 6.09 -13.12
N ILE A 174 6.24 5.58 -13.15
CA ILE A 174 5.96 4.17 -12.83
C ILE A 174 6.62 3.30 -13.92
N PRO A 175 7.53 2.37 -13.58
CA PRO A 175 8.25 1.58 -14.57
C PRO A 175 7.32 0.69 -15.43
N PRO A 176 7.51 0.62 -16.76
CA PRO A 176 6.71 -0.26 -17.63
C PRO A 176 6.75 -1.74 -17.26
N THR A 177 7.83 -2.19 -16.61
CA THR A 177 7.99 -3.57 -16.12
C THR A 177 6.96 -3.94 -15.05
N PHE A 178 6.32 -2.97 -14.39
CA PHE A 178 5.24 -3.21 -13.43
C PHE A 178 3.99 -3.82 -14.09
N ALA A 179 3.92 -3.79 -15.43
CA ALA A 179 2.92 -4.55 -16.19
C ALA A 179 2.93 -6.05 -15.83
N ASN A 180 4.05 -6.60 -15.33
CA ASN A 180 4.21 -8.00 -14.93
C ASN A 180 3.57 -8.34 -13.57
N LEU A 181 3.28 -7.34 -12.72
CA LEU A 181 2.78 -7.53 -11.35
C LEU A 181 1.29 -7.88 -11.29
N LYS A 182 0.90 -8.98 -11.94
CA LYS A 182 -0.51 -9.38 -12.13
C LYS A 182 -1.21 -9.86 -10.85
N ASN A 183 -0.46 -10.09 -9.77
CA ASN A 183 -1.01 -10.55 -8.50
C ASN A 183 -1.37 -9.41 -7.53
N LEU A 184 -1.12 -8.15 -7.91
CA LEU A 184 -1.41 -7.00 -7.04
C LEU A 184 -2.90 -6.90 -6.69
N VAL A 185 -3.15 -6.81 -5.39
CA VAL A 185 -4.44 -6.59 -4.74
C VAL A 185 -4.51 -5.18 -4.18
N THR A 186 -3.40 -4.67 -3.63
CA THR A 186 -3.33 -3.35 -2.99
C THR A 186 -2.10 -2.59 -3.45
N VAL A 187 -2.30 -1.35 -3.91
CA VAL A 187 -1.22 -0.42 -4.25
C VAL A 187 -1.48 0.94 -3.62
N TRP A 188 -0.58 1.33 -2.74
CA TRP A 188 -0.61 2.57 -1.98
C TRP A 188 0.63 3.37 -2.30
N ALA A 189 0.46 4.47 -3.01
CA ALA A 189 1.54 5.27 -3.58
C ALA A 189 1.13 6.75 -3.61
N SER A 190 0.52 7.21 -2.53
CA SER A 190 0.09 8.59 -2.28
C SER A 190 1.23 9.45 -1.76
N ASP A 191 1.14 10.76 -1.96
CA ASP A 191 2.06 11.74 -1.37
C ASP A 191 3.53 11.43 -1.70
N MET A 192 3.78 11.10 -2.95
CA MET A 192 5.12 10.93 -3.51
C MET A 192 5.34 11.95 -4.63
N ASN A 193 6.51 11.93 -5.26
CA ASN A 193 6.82 12.81 -6.38
C ASN A 193 6.78 12.05 -7.72
N LEU A 194 5.86 11.07 -7.87
CA LEU A 194 5.73 10.33 -9.13
C LEU A 194 5.24 11.26 -10.25
N THR A 195 5.81 11.08 -11.43
CA THR A 195 5.58 11.90 -12.62
C THR A 195 5.15 11.06 -13.82
N GLY A 196 4.86 11.74 -14.94
CA GLY A 196 4.41 11.10 -16.17
C GLY A 196 2.96 10.65 -16.10
N GLN A 197 2.55 9.85 -17.08
CA GLN A 197 1.19 9.34 -17.15
C GLN A 197 0.99 8.13 -16.23
N ILE A 198 -0.22 8.00 -15.68
CA ILE A 198 -0.66 6.76 -15.05
C ILE A 198 -0.70 5.67 -16.15
N PRO A 199 0.06 4.56 -16.04
CA PRO A 199 0.14 3.62 -17.14
C PRO A 199 -1.14 2.81 -17.38
N ASP A 200 -1.50 2.66 -18.66
CA ASP A 200 -2.69 1.89 -19.08
C ASP A 200 -2.68 0.42 -18.63
N PHE A 201 -1.49 -0.18 -18.45
CA PHE A 201 -1.35 -1.58 -18.05
C PHE A 201 -1.94 -1.88 -16.67
N ILE A 202 -2.16 -0.85 -15.83
CA ILE A 202 -2.79 -1.00 -14.51
C ILE A 202 -4.21 -1.56 -14.67
N GLY A 203 -4.90 -1.23 -15.76
CA GLY A 203 -6.20 -1.83 -16.10
C GLY A 203 -6.17 -3.36 -16.29
N ASN A 204 -4.99 -3.98 -16.38
CA ASN A 204 -4.82 -5.43 -16.48
C ASN A 204 -4.54 -6.10 -15.12
N TRP A 205 -4.53 -5.36 -14.00
CA TRP A 205 -4.39 -5.92 -12.66
C TRP A 205 -5.77 -6.35 -12.13
N SER A 206 -6.30 -7.47 -12.65
CA SER A 206 -7.67 -7.92 -12.39
C SER A 206 -7.99 -8.27 -10.92
N LYS A 207 -6.96 -8.48 -10.08
CA LYS A 207 -7.09 -8.73 -8.64
C LYS A 207 -7.11 -7.44 -7.80
N LEU A 208 -6.86 -6.28 -8.41
CA LEU A 208 -6.72 -5.02 -7.68
C LEU A 208 -8.04 -4.61 -7.03
N THR A 209 -7.98 -4.38 -5.72
CA THR A 209 -9.11 -3.92 -4.90
C THR A 209 -8.89 -2.49 -4.39
N THR A 210 -7.63 -2.09 -4.17
CA THR A 210 -7.30 -0.78 -3.61
C THR A 210 -6.18 -0.12 -4.41
N LEU A 211 -6.42 1.11 -4.87
CA LEU A 211 -5.44 1.93 -5.57
C LEU A 211 -5.47 3.37 -5.04
N ARG A 212 -4.33 3.84 -4.52
CA ARG A 212 -4.17 5.22 -4.03
C ARG A 212 -2.96 5.89 -4.66
N PHE A 213 -3.21 6.99 -5.36
CA PHE A 213 -2.26 7.80 -6.12
C PHE A 213 -2.42 9.31 -5.90
N GLN A 214 -3.20 9.73 -4.89
CA GLN A 214 -3.36 11.14 -4.52
C GLN A 214 -2.02 11.80 -4.15
N GLY A 215 -1.89 13.11 -4.34
CA GLY A 215 -0.69 13.86 -3.93
C GLY A 215 0.58 13.51 -4.70
N ASN A 216 0.45 13.18 -5.99
CA ASN A 216 1.58 12.98 -6.92
C ASN A 216 1.61 14.07 -8.00
N SER A 217 2.63 14.03 -8.86
CA SER A 217 2.78 14.94 -10.01
C SER A 217 2.42 14.25 -11.35
N PHE A 218 1.38 13.43 -11.35
CA PHE A 218 0.91 12.75 -12.56
C PHE A 218 0.36 13.74 -13.60
N GLU A 219 0.51 13.37 -14.88
CA GLU A 219 0.00 14.14 -16.01
C GLU A 219 -0.86 13.28 -16.95
N GLY A 220 -1.61 13.94 -17.85
CA GLY A 220 -2.47 13.27 -18.83
C GLY A 220 -3.81 12.83 -18.23
N PRO A 221 -4.63 12.05 -18.96
CA PRO A 221 -5.92 11.59 -18.45
C PRO A 221 -5.78 10.35 -17.56
N ILE A 222 -6.76 10.11 -16.68
CA ILE A 222 -6.95 8.79 -16.05
C ILE A 222 -7.21 7.75 -17.16
N PRO A 223 -6.47 6.62 -17.20
CA PRO A 223 -6.64 5.60 -18.23
C PRO A 223 -8.05 5.03 -18.32
N SER A 224 -8.62 5.00 -19.54
CA SER A 224 -9.92 4.36 -19.78
C SER A 224 -9.89 2.85 -19.53
N SER A 225 -8.70 2.23 -19.58
CA SER A 225 -8.47 0.83 -19.23
C SER A 225 -8.84 0.49 -17.78
N PHE A 226 -8.96 1.48 -16.89
CA PHE A 226 -9.41 1.28 -15.50
C PHE A 226 -10.85 0.78 -15.43
N SER A 227 -11.63 0.91 -16.50
CA SER A 227 -12.96 0.27 -16.63
C SER A 227 -12.93 -1.25 -16.48
N ASN A 228 -11.77 -1.88 -16.66
CA ASN A 228 -11.56 -3.32 -16.44
C ASN A 228 -11.42 -3.70 -14.94
N LEU A 229 -11.20 -2.73 -14.05
CA LEU A 229 -10.95 -2.95 -12.61
C LEU A 229 -12.26 -3.06 -11.82
N THR A 230 -13.13 -4.00 -12.21
CA THR A 230 -14.47 -4.14 -11.61
C THR A 230 -14.47 -4.66 -10.17
N SER A 231 -13.36 -5.25 -9.71
CA SER A 231 -13.12 -5.68 -8.32
C SER A 231 -12.73 -4.55 -7.37
N LEU A 232 -12.49 -3.35 -7.90
CA LEU A 232 -11.93 -2.24 -7.14
C LEU A 232 -12.96 -1.69 -6.13
N THR A 233 -12.55 -1.64 -4.87
CA THR A 233 -13.34 -1.13 -3.75
C THR A 233 -12.93 0.28 -3.38
N GLU A 234 -11.65 0.64 -3.52
CA GLU A 234 -11.15 1.96 -3.18
C GLU A 234 -10.25 2.52 -4.29
N LEU A 235 -10.69 3.64 -4.88
CA LEU A 235 -9.92 4.44 -5.82
C LEU A 235 -9.70 5.83 -5.27
N ARG A 236 -8.44 6.24 -5.12
CA ARG A 236 -8.06 7.61 -4.79
C ARG A 236 -7.04 8.14 -5.77
N ILE A 237 -7.45 9.10 -6.58
CA ILE A 237 -6.60 9.81 -7.53
C ILE A 237 -6.92 11.29 -7.39
N SER A 238 -5.90 12.14 -7.25
CA SER A 238 -6.10 13.58 -7.23
C SER A 238 -4.96 14.31 -7.92
N GLU A 239 -5.24 15.56 -8.29
CA GLU A 239 -4.23 16.54 -8.71
C GLU A 239 -3.49 16.15 -10.00
N ILE A 240 -4.16 15.43 -10.89
CA ILE A 240 -3.62 15.16 -12.23
C ILE A 240 -3.60 16.44 -13.07
N SER A 241 -2.42 16.74 -13.63
CA SER A 241 -2.19 17.90 -14.47
C SER A 241 -2.27 17.58 -15.98
N ASN A 242 -2.37 18.61 -16.83
CA ASN A 242 -2.19 18.50 -18.28
C ASN A 242 -3.01 17.39 -19.00
N GLY A 243 -4.22 17.09 -18.52
CA GLY A 243 -5.10 16.10 -19.12
C GLY A 243 -6.56 16.39 -18.86
N SER A 244 -7.46 15.82 -19.66
CA SER A 244 -8.90 15.84 -19.43
C SER A 244 -9.36 14.43 -19.14
N SER A 245 -9.76 14.17 -17.90
CA SER A 245 -10.29 12.87 -17.48
C SER A 245 -11.81 12.81 -17.69
N SER A 246 -12.36 11.59 -17.69
CA SER A 246 -13.79 11.33 -17.85
C SER A 246 -14.26 10.35 -16.77
N LEU A 247 -15.51 10.48 -16.31
CA LEU A 247 -16.17 9.51 -15.42
C LEU A 247 -16.65 8.26 -16.17
N ALA A 248 -16.51 8.16 -17.49
CA ALA A 248 -17.00 7.01 -18.24
C ALA A 248 -16.41 5.68 -17.79
N PHE A 249 -15.15 5.67 -17.31
CA PHE A 249 -14.48 4.42 -16.89
C PHE A 249 -15.11 3.82 -15.62
N VAL A 250 -15.73 4.63 -14.75
CA VAL A 250 -16.31 4.12 -13.49
C VAL A 250 -17.64 3.40 -13.68
N ARG A 251 -18.27 3.47 -14.86
CA ARG A 251 -19.65 3.02 -15.13
C ARG A 251 -20.00 1.63 -14.57
N ASN A 252 -19.04 0.69 -14.59
CA ASN A 252 -19.24 -0.70 -14.17
C ASN A 252 -18.55 -1.07 -12.85
N MET A 253 -17.92 -0.12 -12.16
CA MET A 253 -17.15 -0.36 -10.93
C MET A 253 -18.04 -0.39 -9.68
N LYS A 254 -19.04 -1.28 -9.67
CA LYS A 254 -20.09 -1.34 -8.63
C LYS A 254 -19.60 -1.83 -7.27
N SER A 255 -18.38 -2.36 -7.21
CA SER A 255 -17.71 -2.79 -5.97
C SER A 255 -17.18 -1.61 -5.15
N LEU A 256 -17.12 -0.39 -5.73
CA LEU A 256 -16.56 0.78 -5.10
C LEU A 256 -17.29 1.15 -3.80
N THR A 257 -16.52 1.27 -2.73
CA THR A 257 -16.90 1.84 -1.43
C THR A 257 -16.36 3.25 -1.26
N VAL A 258 -15.23 3.56 -1.88
CA VAL A 258 -14.57 4.87 -1.83
C VAL A 258 -14.13 5.26 -3.23
N LEU A 259 -14.64 6.39 -3.71
CA LEU A 259 -14.22 7.02 -4.96
C LEU A 259 -13.82 8.46 -4.69
N VAL A 260 -12.53 8.75 -4.80
CA VAL A 260 -11.96 10.09 -4.70
C VAL A 260 -11.27 10.42 -6.02
N LEU A 261 -11.86 11.36 -6.76
CA LEU A 261 -11.35 11.90 -8.02
C LEU A 261 -11.25 13.43 -7.97
N ARG A 262 -10.94 13.98 -6.80
CA ARG A 262 -10.79 15.43 -6.59
C ARG A 262 -9.70 16.03 -7.48
N ASN A 263 -9.96 17.17 -8.11
CA ASN A 263 -8.95 17.92 -8.86
C ASN A 263 -8.26 17.13 -9.98
N ASN A 264 -9.04 16.51 -10.89
CA ASN A 264 -8.53 15.73 -12.02
C ASN A 264 -8.98 16.27 -13.39
N ASN A 265 -9.40 17.53 -13.43
CA ASN A 265 -9.89 18.21 -14.64
C ASN A 265 -11.00 17.41 -15.39
N ILE A 266 -11.88 16.78 -14.63
CA ILE A 266 -13.02 16.02 -15.17
C ILE A 266 -14.10 17.00 -15.64
N SER A 267 -14.60 16.86 -16.87
CA SER A 267 -15.53 17.84 -17.46
C SER A 267 -16.88 17.29 -17.93
N ASP A 268 -17.06 15.97 -17.92
CA ASP A 268 -18.33 15.33 -18.23
C ASP A 268 -19.33 15.44 -17.06
N SER A 269 -20.51 14.85 -17.21
CA SER A 269 -21.57 14.83 -16.19
C SER A 269 -21.47 13.59 -15.31
N ILE A 270 -21.96 13.69 -14.07
CA ILE A 270 -22.12 12.53 -13.18
C ILE A 270 -23.03 11.49 -13.88
N PRO A 271 -22.61 10.21 -14.00
CA PRO A 271 -23.40 9.18 -14.67
C PRO A 271 -24.79 9.00 -14.05
N SER A 272 -25.83 8.88 -14.87
CA SER A 272 -27.21 8.70 -14.38
C SER A 272 -27.42 7.39 -13.61
N ASN A 273 -26.58 6.39 -13.86
CA ASN A 273 -26.57 5.10 -13.17
C ASN A 273 -25.77 5.10 -11.85
N ILE A 274 -25.37 6.26 -11.32
CA ILE A 274 -24.64 6.36 -10.04
C ILE A 274 -25.41 5.75 -8.85
N GLY A 275 -26.73 5.68 -8.94
CA GLY A 275 -27.56 4.95 -7.98
C GLY A 275 -27.33 3.44 -7.92
N GLU A 276 -26.57 2.84 -8.84
CA GLU A 276 -26.23 1.41 -8.79
C GLU A 276 -25.05 1.09 -7.84
N PHE A 277 -24.35 2.11 -7.33
CA PHE A 277 -23.15 1.96 -6.49
C PHE A 277 -23.52 1.80 -5.01
N GLN A 278 -24.27 0.74 -4.70
CA GLN A 278 -24.91 0.55 -3.39
C GLN A 278 -23.93 0.41 -2.21
N ASN A 279 -22.68 0.07 -2.48
CA ASN A 279 -21.61 -0.03 -1.48
C ASN A 279 -20.88 1.31 -1.23
N LEU A 280 -21.17 2.35 -2.02
CA LEU A 280 -20.43 3.60 -1.98
C LEU A 280 -20.69 4.34 -0.66
N THR A 281 -19.62 4.57 0.09
CA THR A 281 -19.61 5.28 1.37
C THR A 281 -19.04 6.69 1.26
N GLN A 282 -18.10 6.90 0.34
CA GLN A 282 -17.47 8.19 0.08
C GLN A 282 -17.39 8.44 -1.43
N LEU A 283 -17.91 9.59 -1.84
CA LEU A 283 -17.75 10.14 -3.19
C LEU A 283 -17.18 11.55 -3.11
N ASP A 284 -15.97 11.74 -3.62
CA ASP A 284 -15.35 13.06 -3.76
C ASP A 284 -15.01 13.32 -5.23
N LEU A 285 -15.77 14.24 -5.83
CA LEU A 285 -15.57 14.76 -7.18
C LEU A 285 -15.28 16.27 -7.17
N SER A 286 -14.89 16.81 -6.01
CA SER A 286 -14.69 18.25 -5.84
C SER A 286 -13.54 18.80 -6.69
N PHE A 287 -13.53 20.11 -6.92
CA PHE A 287 -12.48 20.81 -7.69
C PHE A 287 -12.30 20.28 -9.11
N ASN A 288 -13.39 19.95 -9.80
CA ASN A 288 -13.36 19.53 -11.20
C ASN A 288 -14.12 20.53 -12.08
N ASN A 289 -14.33 20.18 -13.33
CA ASN A 289 -15.09 20.95 -14.30
C ASN A 289 -16.42 20.27 -14.65
N ILE A 290 -16.96 19.45 -13.74
CA ILE A 290 -18.13 18.59 -13.98
C ILE A 290 -19.34 19.46 -14.27
N THR A 291 -20.10 19.09 -15.29
CA THR A 291 -21.28 19.82 -15.77
C THR A 291 -22.57 19.02 -15.58
N GLY A 292 -23.72 19.66 -15.85
CA GLY A 292 -25.03 19.02 -15.78
C GLY A 292 -25.61 18.98 -14.36
N GLN A 293 -26.71 18.25 -14.21
CA GLN A 293 -27.43 18.10 -12.95
C GLN A 293 -26.89 16.93 -12.12
N ILE A 294 -27.01 17.03 -10.80
CA ILE A 294 -26.74 15.91 -9.90
C ILE A 294 -27.89 14.89 -10.04
N PRO A 295 -27.63 13.63 -10.42
CA PRO A 295 -28.70 12.63 -10.55
C PRO A 295 -29.40 12.40 -9.20
N GLU A 296 -30.74 12.40 -9.19
CA GLU A 296 -31.52 12.14 -7.97
C GLU A 296 -31.20 10.77 -7.35
N THR A 297 -30.85 9.80 -8.20
CA THR A 297 -30.45 8.44 -7.79
C THR A 297 -29.21 8.41 -6.89
N LEU A 298 -28.38 9.47 -6.90
CA LEU A 298 -27.25 9.61 -5.99
C LEU A 298 -27.71 9.73 -4.52
N PHE A 299 -28.81 10.43 -4.28
CA PHE A 299 -29.35 10.65 -2.93
C PHE A 299 -30.11 9.43 -2.39
N ASN A 300 -30.35 8.42 -3.23
CA ASN A 300 -30.93 7.13 -2.84
C ASN A 300 -29.88 6.11 -2.37
N LEU A 301 -28.58 6.44 -2.40
CA LEU A 301 -27.52 5.55 -1.94
C LEU A 301 -27.52 5.45 -0.41
N SER A 302 -27.97 4.30 0.11
CA SER A 302 -28.15 4.06 1.55
C SER A 302 -26.84 3.94 2.33
N SER A 303 -25.72 3.69 1.66
CA SER A 303 -24.40 3.59 2.30
C SER A 303 -23.61 4.89 2.29
N LEU A 304 -24.05 5.89 1.51
CA LEU A 304 -23.27 7.11 1.25
C LEU A 304 -23.23 8.00 2.48
N GLN A 305 -22.03 8.26 2.98
CA GLN A 305 -21.79 9.04 4.20
C GLN A 305 -21.14 10.39 3.91
N TYR A 306 -20.27 10.44 2.88
CA TYR A 306 -19.53 11.65 2.54
C TYR A 306 -19.66 11.94 1.06
N LEU A 307 -20.19 13.12 0.73
CA LEU A 307 -20.36 13.60 -0.63
C LEU A 307 -19.68 14.97 -0.80
N PHE A 308 -18.70 15.05 -1.69
CA PHE A 308 -18.01 16.30 -2.00
C PHE A 308 -18.13 16.59 -3.50
N LEU A 309 -18.89 17.62 -3.84
CA LEU A 309 -19.12 18.08 -5.22
C LEU A 309 -18.74 19.56 -5.44
N GLY A 310 -18.17 20.21 -4.41
CA GLY A 310 -17.80 21.62 -4.46
C GLY A 310 -16.79 21.94 -5.57
N ASP A 311 -16.75 23.21 -5.99
CA ASP A 311 -15.86 23.69 -7.06
C ASP A 311 -16.02 22.88 -8.36
N ASN A 312 -17.24 22.92 -8.92
CA ASN A 312 -17.61 22.33 -10.21
C ASN A 312 -18.52 23.29 -11.01
N LYS A 313 -18.93 22.89 -12.22
CA LYS A 313 -19.88 23.62 -13.09
C LYS A 313 -21.28 22.99 -13.09
N LEU A 314 -21.68 22.41 -11.96
CA LEU A 314 -22.97 21.76 -11.78
C LEU A 314 -24.12 22.77 -11.82
N ASN A 315 -25.29 22.34 -12.30
CA ASN A 315 -26.51 23.13 -12.34
C ASN A 315 -27.71 22.34 -11.79
N GLY A 316 -28.88 22.97 -11.75
CA GLY A 316 -30.09 22.38 -11.18
C GLY A 316 -30.22 22.57 -9.67
N THR A 317 -31.11 21.79 -9.07
CA THR A 317 -31.45 21.89 -7.64
C THR A 317 -31.06 20.60 -6.91
N ILE A 318 -30.60 20.74 -5.67
CA ILE A 318 -30.45 19.60 -4.76
C ILE A 318 -31.86 19.15 -4.33
N PRO A 319 -32.20 17.85 -4.39
CA PRO A 319 -33.48 17.33 -3.91
C PRO A 319 -33.72 17.70 -2.45
N THR A 320 -34.99 17.92 -2.08
CA THR A 320 -35.38 18.25 -0.69
C THR A 320 -35.22 17.06 0.26
N GLN A 321 -35.22 15.84 -0.27
CA GLN A 321 -34.97 14.61 0.47
C GLN A 321 -33.51 14.22 0.28
N ILE A 322 -32.69 14.60 1.25
CA ILE A 322 -31.28 14.24 1.32
C ILE A 322 -31.18 12.90 2.04
N GLY A 323 -30.36 11.97 1.53
CA GLY A 323 -30.13 10.67 2.14
C GLY A 323 -29.73 10.79 3.62
N SER A 324 -30.43 10.09 4.51
CA SER A 324 -30.29 10.22 5.97
C SER A 324 -28.91 9.80 6.51
N THR A 325 -28.08 9.17 5.68
CA THR A 325 -26.73 8.71 6.02
C THR A 325 -25.64 9.74 5.74
N LEU A 326 -25.94 10.79 4.97
CA LEU A 326 -24.97 11.84 4.64
C LEU A 326 -24.62 12.65 5.89
N ARG A 327 -23.32 12.72 6.19
CA ARG A 327 -22.78 13.34 7.42
C ARG A 327 -22.29 14.77 7.22
N ASN A 328 -22.16 15.22 5.98
CA ASN A 328 -21.52 16.48 5.62
C ASN A 328 -22.43 17.41 4.81
N MET A 329 -23.75 17.31 5.01
CA MET A 329 -24.78 18.15 4.40
C MET A 329 -25.40 19.11 5.42
#